data_AF-A0A2N3VHI0-F1
#
_entry.id   AF-A0A2N3VHI0-F1
#
_cell.length_a   1.000
_cell.length_b   1.000
_cell.length_c   1.000
_cell.angle_alpha   90.00
_cell.angle_beta   90.00
_cell.angle_gamma   90.00
#
_symmetry.space_group_name_H-M   'P 1'
#
loop_
_entity.id
_entity.type
_entity.pdbx_description
1 polymer ?
#
loop_
_entity_poly.entity_id
_entity_poly.type
_entity_poly.pdbx_seq_one_letter_code
_entity_poly.pdbx_strand_id
1 'polypeptide(L)'
;MPATLAEPGTHDLTETEQIEPNPRDVEGNTDADTTTSPDTALEVVPPLNAEAGFRDPRELVIGENIRQGFDPAEHPKQAASIRAFGVQAPVLVERETDGSLHVLDGQVRTLIAVAKNVAQVPVWITDVDTSIDIDERRITRALRQLNLNDRRIPITDADRAGGVALMLDLGASVTRIAEGLQTEHAKIRTAGVIGRSATARRLLDDSQYSLAQLETIAHYEALGDTDAVARLSFPRINFRYCATLIEQERTATRARLAAALPYAAFGFGVLTEDPDLATEPTNLIPATDLVTGEGEPVTETEIYADADRWAVHVVVGDNTDLVAEDTGELVDPDTVDWDATEPGVEPGEGLRSAHGLVTRERWVPAYYLLAEHLPASGLQVPVPEPVVDHADDLIDGPETEQDDREAARAARRRVIELNKQGSASKIRRIEFLTELLTARTAPPGTAMFVATSLNREPGLLSSWGASTTTQKLLGVTSTGELTEKIAAAATGRAWVIVLALVLGALESQIEKDSWRRPPSGAARYLNFLAELGARKGFALVDVERAITGEIDYNDIDLDNPAAAPVEDEMVEALAA
;
A
#
# COMPACT_ATOMS: atom_id res chain seq x y z
N MET A 1 -37.21 -19.77 -28.12
CA MET A 1 -37.27 -20.58 -26.89
C MET A 1 -36.32 -19.90 -25.92
N PRO A 2 -36.79 -19.13 -24.93
CA PRO A 2 -35.88 -18.38 -24.06
C PRO A 2 -35.24 -19.37 -23.09
N ALA A 3 -33.93 -19.54 -23.21
CA ALA A 3 -33.14 -20.32 -22.28
C ALA A 3 -32.62 -19.38 -21.19
N THR A 4 -33.01 -19.72 -19.97
CA THR A 4 -32.71 -19.09 -18.70
C THR A 4 -31.21 -18.82 -18.52
N LEU A 5 -30.85 -17.55 -18.31
CA LEU A 5 -29.53 -17.13 -17.84
C LEU A 5 -29.39 -17.56 -16.37
N ALA A 6 -28.35 -18.31 -16.07
CA ALA A 6 -27.97 -18.66 -14.71
C ALA A 6 -27.33 -17.44 -14.02
N GLU A 7 -27.70 -17.25 -12.76
CA GLU A 7 -27.28 -16.15 -11.88
C GLU A 7 -25.74 -16.06 -11.74
N PRO A 8 -25.14 -14.86 -11.88
CA PRO A 8 -23.81 -14.60 -11.35
C PRO A 8 -23.90 -14.33 -9.85
N GLY A 9 -23.13 -15.09 -9.07
CA GLY A 9 -23.05 -14.96 -7.61
C GLY A 9 -22.73 -13.54 -7.17
N THR A 10 -23.51 -13.05 -6.22
CA THR A 10 -23.38 -11.79 -5.50
C THR A 10 -22.05 -11.72 -4.77
N HIS A 11 -21.14 -10.87 -5.27
CA HIS A 11 -20.04 -10.33 -4.47
C HIS A 11 -20.40 -8.92 -4.06
N ASP A 12 -20.55 -8.74 -2.75
CA ASP A 12 -20.93 -7.50 -2.12
C ASP A 12 -19.73 -6.53 -2.10
N LEU A 13 -19.96 -5.29 -2.56
CA LEU A 13 -18.98 -4.22 -2.66
C LEU A 13 -19.39 -3.09 -1.71
N THR A 14 -19.43 -3.37 -0.42
CA THR A 14 -19.54 -2.34 0.63
C THR A 14 -18.95 -2.85 1.94
N GLU A 15 -17.64 -3.08 1.94
CA GLU A 15 -16.88 -3.04 3.18
C GLU A 15 -15.50 -2.49 2.84
N THR A 16 -15.20 -1.28 3.32
CA THR A 16 -13.80 -0.90 3.56
C THR A 16 -13.28 -1.85 4.62
N GLU A 17 -12.84 -3.02 4.18
CA GLU A 17 -12.07 -3.95 4.98
C GLU A 17 -10.82 -3.16 5.38
N GLN A 18 -10.80 -2.69 6.63
CA GLN A 18 -9.54 -2.50 7.31
C GLN A 18 -8.74 -3.77 7.07
N ILE A 19 -7.46 -3.66 6.73
CA ILE A 19 -6.54 -4.79 6.66
C ILE A 19 -6.60 -5.49 8.03
N GLU A 20 -7.51 -6.44 8.17
CA GLU A 20 -7.61 -7.30 9.33
C GLU A 20 -6.40 -8.23 9.27
N PRO A 21 -5.74 -8.47 10.41
CA PRO A 21 -4.72 -9.49 10.47
C PRO A 21 -5.32 -10.82 10.02
N ASN A 22 -4.64 -11.43 9.03
CA ASN A 22 -4.83 -12.79 8.52
C ASN A 22 -5.67 -13.70 9.47
N PRO A 23 -6.79 -14.29 9.04
CA PRO A 23 -7.73 -15.02 9.90
C PRO A 23 -7.22 -16.39 10.41
N ARG A 24 -5.90 -16.59 10.48
CA ARG A 24 -5.29 -17.67 11.28
C ARG A 24 -5.25 -17.37 12.78
N ASP A 25 -5.81 -16.24 13.22
CA ASP A 25 -5.76 -15.79 14.61
C ASP A 25 -7.00 -16.16 15.48
N VAL A 26 -7.92 -17.03 15.03
CA VAL A 26 -9.13 -17.39 15.83
C VAL A 26 -9.31 -18.88 16.12
N GLU A 27 -8.52 -19.77 15.52
CA GLU A 27 -8.44 -21.14 16.02
C GLU A 27 -7.28 -21.23 17.01
N GLY A 28 -7.63 -21.49 18.27
CA GLY A 28 -6.68 -21.91 19.29
C GLY A 28 -5.97 -23.16 18.78
N ASN A 29 -4.86 -22.97 18.08
CA ASN A 29 -4.01 -24.05 17.65
C ASN A 29 -3.29 -24.56 18.90
N THR A 30 -3.92 -25.52 19.57
CA THR A 30 -3.26 -26.47 20.46
C THR A 30 -2.34 -27.37 19.63
N ASP A 31 -1.34 -26.77 18.97
CA ASP A 31 -0.14 -27.49 18.59
C ASP A 31 0.71 -27.55 19.84
N ALA A 32 0.64 -28.72 20.48
CA ALA A 32 1.47 -29.11 21.59
C ALA A 32 2.93 -29.23 21.11
N ASP A 33 3.59 -28.10 20.93
CA ASP A 33 5.04 -28.06 21.07
C ASP A 33 5.31 -28.10 22.57
N THR A 34 5.96 -29.17 23.02
CA THR A 34 6.33 -29.41 24.42
C THR A 34 7.27 -28.30 24.89
N THR A 35 6.67 -27.20 25.35
CA THR A 35 7.32 -26.10 26.03
C THR A 35 7.89 -26.61 27.36
N THR A 36 9.13 -27.08 27.29
CA THR A 36 9.96 -27.16 28.48
C THR A 36 10.44 -25.73 28.76
N SER A 37 9.68 -24.97 29.55
CA SER A 37 10.17 -23.71 30.12
C SER A 37 11.45 -23.99 30.92
N PRO A 38 12.60 -23.36 30.61
CA PRO A 38 13.79 -23.52 31.42
C PRO A 38 13.75 -22.50 32.56
N ASP A 39 12.88 -22.71 33.54
CA ASP A 39 12.95 -22.00 34.85
C ASP A 39 13.83 -22.77 35.86
N THR A 40 14.57 -23.78 35.36
CA THR A 40 15.65 -24.40 36.12
C THR A 40 16.89 -23.56 35.90
N ALA A 41 17.56 -23.14 36.98
CA ALA A 41 18.89 -22.57 36.90
C ALA A 41 19.74 -23.44 35.94
N LEU A 42 20.17 -22.87 34.81
CA LEU A 42 21.06 -23.53 33.88
C LEU A 42 22.32 -23.94 34.67
N GLU A 43 22.38 -25.20 35.11
CA GLU A 43 23.68 -25.81 35.37
C GLU A 43 24.42 -25.70 34.06
N VAL A 44 25.46 -24.86 34.04
CA VAL A 44 26.45 -24.86 32.96
C VAL A 44 27.17 -26.20 33.08
N VAL A 45 26.55 -27.26 32.58
CA VAL A 45 27.19 -28.55 32.38
C VAL A 45 28.18 -28.29 31.25
N PRO A 46 29.51 -28.28 31.52
CA PRO A 46 30.47 -28.19 30.43
C PRO A 46 30.14 -29.33 29.46
N PRO A 47 30.06 -29.07 28.14
CA PRO A 47 29.73 -30.11 27.18
C PRO A 47 30.65 -31.29 27.43
N LEU A 48 30.06 -32.44 27.81
CA LEU A 48 30.84 -33.66 27.93
C LEU A 48 31.48 -33.87 26.55
N ASN A 49 32.82 -33.85 26.52
CA ASN A 49 33.66 -34.06 25.33
C ASN A 49 34.06 -32.82 24.49
N ALA A 50 34.10 -31.60 25.03
CA ALA A 50 34.73 -30.48 24.31
C ALA A 50 36.27 -30.63 24.19
N GLU A 51 36.78 -30.70 22.95
CA GLU A 51 38.21 -30.69 22.63
C GLU A 51 38.71 -29.25 22.53
N ALA A 52 39.67 -28.86 23.38
CA ALA A 52 40.36 -27.57 23.25
C ALA A 52 41.63 -27.72 22.40
N GLY A 53 41.86 -26.80 21.47
CA GLY A 53 43.03 -26.84 20.60
C GLY A 53 43.34 -25.53 19.89
N PHE A 54 44.37 -25.55 19.04
CA PHE A 54 44.68 -24.47 18.10
C PHE A 54 44.47 -24.97 16.67
N ARG A 55 43.89 -24.13 15.82
CA ARG A 55 43.65 -24.41 14.38
C ARG A 55 44.03 -23.21 13.53
N ASP A 56 44.39 -23.43 12.27
CA ASP A 56 44.51 -22.33 11.31
C ASP A 56 43.09 -21.78 11.09
N PRO A 57 42.84 -20.47 11.26
CA PRO A 57 41.51 -19.90 11.06
C PRO A 57 40.96 -20.11 9.64
N ARG A 58 41.81 -20.43 8.64
CA ARG A 58 41.40 -20.76 7.26
C ARG A 58 40.88 -22.19 7.10
N GLU A 59 41.13 -23.07 8.07
CA GLU A 59 40.57 -24.43 8.11
C GLU A 59 39.15 -24.46 8.68
N LEU A 60 38.68 -23.34 9.25
CA LEU A 60 37.37 -23.22 9.86
C LEU A 60 36.32 -22.78 8.82
N VAL A 61 35.22 -23.50 8.76
CA VAL A 61 34.08 -23.20 7.88
C VAL A 61 33.17 -22.20 8.59
N ILE A 62 32.89 -21.06 7.94
CA ILE A 62 31.84 -20.14 8.38
C ILE A 62 30.52 -20.64 7.76
N GLY A 63 29.71 -21.33 8.55
CA GLY A 63 28.38 -21.79 8.13
C GLY A 63 27.35 -20.67 8.06
N GLU A 64 26.08 -21.04 7.89
CA GLU A 64 24.95 -20.11 7.95
C GLU A 64 24.96 -19.31 9.26
N ASN A 65 24.94 -17.98 9.11
CA ASN A 65 25.05 -17.03 10.21
C ASN A 65 24.00 -15.93 10.05
N ILE A 66 23.46 -15.42 11.15
CA ILE A 66 22.53 -14.28 11.11
C ILE A 66 23.23 -13.04 10.53
N ARG A 67 24.53 -12.84 10.81
CA ARG A 67 25.32 -11.75 10.24
C ARG A 67 25.74 -12.09 8.81
N GLN A 68 25.13 -11.42 7.84
CA GLN A 68 25.40 -11.63 6.42
C GLN A 68 26.55 -10.75 5.89
N GLY A 69 26.73 -9.55 6.45
CA GLY A 69 27.80 -8.60 6.09
C GLY A 69 28.81 -8.36 7.21
N PHE A 70 30.10 -8.51 6.91
CA PHE A 70 31.18 -8.09 7.81
C PHE A 70 32.46 -7.75 7.03
N ASP A 71 32.88 -6.48 7.07
CA ASP A 71 34.18 -6.06 6.53
C ASP A 71 35.20 -5.84 7.67
N PRO A 72 36.28 -6.66 7.74
CA PRO A 72 37.37 -6.42 8.68
C PRO A 72 38.03 -5.04 8.57
N ALA A 73 37.93 -4.36 7.42
CA ALA A 73 38.49 -3.02 7.20
C ALA A 73 37.72 -1.94 7.99
N GLU A 74 36.42 -2.11 8.20
CA GLU A 74 35.56 -1.21 8.98
C GLU A 74 35.83 -1.29 10.51
N HIS A 75 36.65 -2.25 10.93
CA HIS A 75 36.96 -2.53 12.35
C HIS A 75 38.47 -2.44 12.67
N PRO A 76 39.12 -1.29 12.45
CA PRO A 76 40.58 -1.17 12.55
C PRO A 76 41.12 -1.38 13.98
N LYS A 77 40.34 -1.03 15.02
CA LYS A 77 40.75 -1.22 16.42
C LYS A 77 40.83 -2.70 16.79
N GLN A 78 39.82 -3.48 16.42
CA GLN A 78 39.75 -4.92 16.63
C GLN A 78 40.86 -5.62 15.84
N ALA A 79 41.08 -5.18 14.60
CA ALA A 79 42.12 -5.70 13.74
C ALA A 79 43.54 -5.41 14.25
N ALA A 80 43.77 -4.22 14.80
CA ALA A 80 45.04 -3.87 15.46
C ALA A 80 45.26 -4.71 16.72
N SER A 81 44.21 -4.93 17.53
CA SER A 81 44.28 -5.77 18.72
C SER A 81 44.64 -7.22 18.38
N ILE A 82 43.96 -7.83 17.41
CA ILE A 82 44.26 -9.21 16.98
C ILE A 82 45.67 -9.31 16.38
N ARG A 83 46.14 -8.28 15.68
CA ARG A 83 47.53 -8.23 15.21
C ARG A 83 48.54 -8.20 16.37
N ALA A 84 48.25 -7.44 17.43
CA ALA A 84 49.16 -7.24 18.55
C ALA A 84 49.17 -8.42 19.54
N PHE A 85 48.00 -9.02 19.79
CA PHE A 85 47.81 -9.99 20.87
C PHE A 85 47.31 -11.36 20.38
N GLY A 86 47.02 -11.52 19.09
CA GLY A 86 46.32 -12.70 18.58
C GLY A 86 44.87 -12.77 19.05
N VAL A 87 44.21 -13.89 18.75
CA VAL A 87 42.88 -14.20 19.27
C VAL A 87 43.03 -14.86 20.63
N GLN A 88 42.53 -14.22 21.70
CA GLN A 88 42.65 -14.71 23.07
C GLN A 88 41.43 -15.53 23.51
N ALA A 89 40.22 -15.12 23.09
CA ALA A 89 38.99 -15.83 23.40
C ALA A 89 38.80 -17.01 22.42
N PRO A 90 38.65 -18.26 22.91
CA PRO A 90 38.47 -19.43 22.05
C PRO A 90 37.26 -19.30 21.12
N VAL A 91 37.41 -19.67 19.85
CA VAL A 91 36.32 -19.79 18.88
C VAL A 91 35.55 -21.08 19.17
N LEU A 92 34.22 -21.00 19.28
CA LEU A 92 33.40 -22.19 19.47
C LEU A 92 33.13 -22.83 18.12
N VAL A 93 33.43 -24.11 17.99
CA VAL A 93 33.40 -24.86 16.74
C VAL A 93 32.60 -26.14 16.94
N GLU A 94 31.74 -26.46 15.99
CA GLU A 94 31.05 -27.74 15.88
C GLU A 94 31.73 -28.60 14.83
N ARG A 95 32.00 -29.86 15.14
CA ARG A 95 32.49 -30.83 14.17
C ARG A 95 31.31 -31.57 13.56
N GLU A 96 31.14 -31.42 12.24
CA GLU A 96 30.10 -32.14 11.50
C GLU A 96 30.50 -33.60 11.23
N THR A 97 29.54 -34.40 10.77
CA THR A 97 29.73 -35.85 10.54
C THR A 97 30.79 -36.18 9.48
N ASP A 98 31.09 -35.25 8.59
CA ASP A 98 32.17 -35.34 7.58
C ASP A 98 33.55 -34.92 8.12
N GLY A 99 33.61 -34.50 9.39
CA GLY A 99 34.83 -34.04 10.07
C GLY A 99 35.15 -32.56 9.86
N SER A 100 34.33 -31.82 9.10
CA SER A 100 34.49 -30.38 8.89
C SER A 100 34.22 -29.60 10.19
N LEU A 101 34.89 -28.45 10.33
CA LEU A 101 34.88 -27.63 11.55
C LEU A 101 34.11 -26.34 11.32
N HIS A 102 32.87 -26.28 11.80
CA HIS A 102 31.95 -25.17 11.59
C HIS A 102 31.96 -24.18 12.77
N VAL A 103 32.15 -22.89 12.51
CA VAL A 103 32.16 -21.87 13.57
C VAL A 103 30.75 -21.60 14.10
N LEU A 104 30.54 -21.83 15.40
CA LEU A 104 29.30 -21.52 16.12
C LEU A 104 29.31 -20.11 16.73
N ASP A 105 30.40 -19.74 17.42
CA ASP A 105 30.64 -18.41 17.99
C ASP A 105 32.06 -17.95 17.68
N GLY A 106 32.19 -16.69 17.29
CA GLY A 106 33.49 -16.09 16.99
C GLY A 106 33.76 -15.80 15.52
N GLN A 107 32.74 -15.81 14.66
CA GLN A 107 32.84 -15.44 13.24
C GLN A 107 33.70 -14.19 13.01
N VAL A 108 33.38 -13.06 13.66
CA VAL A 108 34.11 -11.79 13.56
C VAL A 108 35.62 -11.96 13.84
N ARG A 109 35.97 -12.63 14.94
CA ARG A 109 37.39 -12.81 15.32
C ARG A 109 38.11 -13.76 14.37
N THR A 110 37.44 -14.79 13.87
CA THR A 110 37.97 -15.68 12.83
C THR A 110 38.22 -14.93 11.54
N LEU A 111 37.26 -14.14 11.05
CA LEU A 111 37.39 -13.34 9.81
C LEU A 111 38.51 -12.30 9.92
N ILE A 112 38.63 -11.59 11.04
CA ILE A 112 39.74 -10.66 11.26
C ILE A 112 41.08 -11.41 11.34
N ALA A 113 41.14 -12.57 11.99
CA ALA A 113 42.36 -13.38 12.08
C ALA A 113 42.83 -13.86 10.70
N VAL A 114 41.92 -14.31 9.83
CA VAL A 114 42.20 -14.61 8.42
C VAL A 114 42.73 -13.37 7.71
N ALA A 115 42.05 -12.23 7.81
CA ALA A 115 42.44 -10.98 7.16
C ALA A 115 43.81 -10.43 7.62
N LYS A 116 44.22 -10.75 8.86
CA LYS A 116 45.53 -10.36 9.42
C LYS A 116 46.60 -11.45 9.35
N ASN A 117 46.30 -12.55 8.65
CA ASN A 117 47.21 -13.68 8.47
C ASN A 117 47.73 -14.26 9.80
N VAL A 118 46.88 -14.33 10.81
CA VAL A 118 47.21 -15.02 12.07
C VAL A 118 47.30 -16.52 11.79
N ALA A 119 48.40 -17.16 12.20
CA ALA A 119 48.68 -18.56 11.88
C ALA A 119 47.78 -19.54 12.65
N GLN A 120 47.42 -19.23 13.89
CA GLN A 120 46.63 -20.11 14.76
C GLN A 120 45.66 -19.32 15.63
N VAL A 121 44.45 -19.86 15.82
CA VAL A 121 43.46 -19.35 16.77
C VAL A 121 43.09 -20.45 17.79
N PRO A 122 42.84 -20.11 19.06
CA PRO A 122 42.33 -21.06 20.03
C PRO A 122 40.88 -21.43 19.68
N VAL A 123 40.55 -22.72 19.76
CA VAL A 123 39.22 -23.27 19.46
C VAL A 123 38.75 -24.21 20.57
N TRP A 124 37.43 -24.25 20.77
CA TRP A 124 36.73 -25.29 21.53
C TRP A 124 35.81 -26.04 20.57
N ILE A 125 36.09 -27.32 20.36
CA ILE A 125 35.41 -28.17 19.38
C ILE A 125 34.44 -29.09 20.13
N THR A 126 33.17 -29.08 19.73
CA THR A 126 32.16 -30.04 20.16
C THR A 126 31.68 -30.84 18.96
N ASP A 127 31.46 -32.14 19.11
CA ASP A 127 30.87 -32.92 18.02
C ASP A 127 29.38 -32.59 17.88
N VAL A 128 28.89 -32.62 16.64
CA VAL A 128 27.47 -32.39 16.35
C VAL A 128 26.58 -33.41 17.04
N ASP A 129 25.54 -32.94 17.71
CA ASP A 129 24.50 -33.81 18.25
C ASP A 129 23.53 -34.22 17.13
N THR A 130 23.76 -35.39 16.56
CA THR A 130 22.92 -35.95 15.47
C THR A 130 21.55 -36.42 15.95
N SER A 131 21.28 -36.41 17.26
CA SER A 131 19.94 -36.75 17.79
C SER A 131 18.95 -35.59 17.67
N ILE A 132 19.45 -34.36 17.49
CA ILE A 132 18.65 -33.15 17.31
C ILE A 132 18.42 -32.92 15.82
N ASP A 133 17.17 -32.60 15.46
CA ASP A 133 16.80 -32.23 14.11
C ASP A 133 17.64 -31.05 13.56
N ILE A 134 17.91 -31.05 12.25
CA ILE A 134 18.79 -30.06 11.61
C ILE A 134 18.22 -28.66 11.76
N ASP A 135 16.90 -28.48 11.60
CA ASP A 135 16.27 -27.16 11.69
C ASP A 135 16.24 -26.69 13.15
N GLU A 136 16.01 -27.59 14.10
CA GLU A 136 16.10 -27.30 15.53
C GLU A 136 17.52 -26.85 15.96
N ARG A 137 18.57 -27.49 15.42
CA ARG A 137 19.96 -27.03 15.62
C ARG A 137 20.17 -25.63 15.04
N ARG A 138 19.62 -25.34 13.86
CA ARG A 138 19.72 -24.03 13.20
C ARG A 138 18.98 -22.94 13.98
N ILE A 139 17.78 -23.21 14.49
CA ILE A 139 17.01 -22.31 15.37
C ILE A 139 17.80 -22.00 16.65
N THR A 140 18.31 -23.03 17.33
CA THR A 140 19.08 -22.86 18.57
C THR A 140 20.35 -22.03 18.33
N ARG A 141 21.04 -22.27 17.20
CA ARG A 141 22.21 -21.49 16.78
C ARG A 141 21.84 -20.02 16.54
N ALA A 142 20.76 -19.75 15.82
CA ALA A 142 20.26 -18.41 15.54
C ALA A 142 19.93 -17.63 16.83
N LEU A 143 19.14 -18.22 17.75
CA LEU A 143 18.82 -17.61 19.06
C LEU A 143 20.08 -17.25 19.86
N ARG A 144 21.06 -18.15 19.89
CA ARG A 144 22.33 -17.91 20.60
C ARG A 144 23.11 -16.76 19.96
N GLN A 145 23.23 -16.74 18.64
CA GLN A 145 23.94 -15.69 17.91
C GLN A 145 23.32 -14.31 18.17
N LEU A 146 22.00 -14.22 18.11
CA LEU A 146 21.28 -12.96 18.32
C LEU A 146 21.48 -12.41 19.75
N ASN A 147 21.35 -13.28 20.77
CA ASN A 147 21.57 -12.91 22.17
C ASN A 147 23.02 -12.53 22.49
N LEU A 148 24.01 -13.22 21.91
CA LEU A 148 25.43 -12.98 22.19
C LEU A 148 25.98 -11.76 21.45
N ASN A 149 25.50 -11.52 20.21
CA ASN A 149 26.02 -10.44 19.38
C ASN A 149 25.53 -9.06 19.83
N ASP A 150 24.31 -8.95 20.38
CA ASP A 150 23.76 -7.71 20.94
C ASP A 150 24.65 -7.07 22.01
N ARG A 151 25.52 -7.86 22.66
CA ARG A 151 26.39 -7.43 23.76
C ARG A 151 27.85 -7.19 23.36
N ARG A 152 28.19 -7.28 22.07
CA ARG A 152 29.57 -7.15 21.55
C ARG A 152 29.70 -6.08 20.46
N ILE A 153 29.77 -6.50 19.19
CA ILE A 153 29.64 -5.62 18.03
C ILE A 153 28.18 -5.76 17.62
N PRO A 154 27.38 -4.68 17.71
CA PRO A 154 25.97 -4.73 17.34
C PRO A 154 25.81 -5.35 15.95
N ILE A 155 24.84 -6.26 15.81
CA ILE A 155 24.33 -6.61 14.49
C ILE A 155 23.44 -5.47 13.99
N THR A 156 23.25 -5.39 12.69
CA THR A 156 22.31 -4.42 12.14
C THR A 156 20.87 -4.87 12.41
N ASP A 157 19.92 -3.95 12.29
CA ASP A 157 18.51 -4.30 12.47
C ASP A 157 18.04 -5.17 11.29
N ALA A 158 18.61 -4.97 10.09
CA ALA A 158 18.42 -5.86 8.94
C ALA A 158 18.85 -7.31 9.23
N ASP A 159 20.05 -7.51 9.81
CA ASP A 159 20.54 -8.83 10.21
C ASP A 159 19.60 -9.45 11.27
N ARG A 160 19.18 -8.66 12.27
CA ARG A 160 18.23 -9.11 13.31
C ARG A 160 16.92 -9.60 12.70
N ALA A 161 16.31 -8.79 11.84
CA ALA A 161 15.06 -9.12 11.17
C ALA A 161 15.22 -10.38 10.30
N GLY A 162 16.32 -10.48 9.54
CA GLY A 162 16.67 -11.67 8.77
C GLY A 162 16.80 -12.93 9.63
N GLY A 163 17.44 -12.83 10.80
CA GLY A 163 17.54 -13.95 11.74
C GLY A 163 16.19 -14.39 12.32
N VAL A 164 15.29 -13.44 12.62
CA VAL A 164 13.92 -13.75 13.06
C VAL A 164 13.13 -14.44 11.95
N ALA A 165 13.19 -13.93 10.72
CA ALA A 165 12.54 -14.54 9.55
C ALA A 165 13.05 -15.97 9.31
N LEU A 166 14.37 -16.18 9.37
CA LEU A 166 14.95 -17.52 9.25
C LEU A 166 14.37 -18.49 10.29
N MET A 167 14.31 -18.11 11.57
CA MET A 167 13.76 -18.99 12.61
C MET A 167 12.28 -19.33 12.37
N LEU A 168 11.48 -18.36 11.92
CA LEU A 168 10.07 -18.59 11.57
C LEU A 168 9.94 -19.54 10.37
N ASP A 169 10.78 -19.38 9.35
CA ASP A 169 10.77 -20.24 8.14
C ASP A 169 11.22 -21.67 8.45
N LEU A 170 12.08 -21.85 9.47
CA LEU A 170 12.47 -23.14 10.03
C LEU A 170 11.42 -23.76 10.96
N GLY A 171 10.28 -23.10 11.19
CA GLY A 171 9.17 -23.61 11.98
C GLY A 171 9.16 -23.23 13.46
N ALA A 172 10.05 -22.34 13.92
CA ALA A 172 9.97 -21.83 15.30
C ALA A 172 8.72 -20.96 15.47
N SER A 173 8.01 -21.13 16.60
CA SER A 173 6.85 -20.29 16.91
C SER A 173 7.26 -18.87 17.32
N VAL A 174 6.37 -17.89 17.09
CA VAL A 174 6.57 -16.49 17.53
C VAL A 174 6.81 -16.42 19.04
N THR A 175 6.06 -17.21 19.84
CA THR A 175 6.20 -17.29 21.29
C THR A 175 7.59 -17.75 21.70
N ARG A 176 8.09 -18.82 21.09
CA ARG A 176 9.42 -19.37 21.39
C ARG A 176 10.52 -18.36 21.08
N ILE A 177 10.43 -17.66 19.95
CA ILE A 177 11.40 -16.63 19.59
C ILE A 177 11.31 -15.42 20.54
N ALA A 178 10.09 -14.97 20.87
CA ALA A 178 9.84 -13.86 21.79
C ALA A 178 10.44 -14.13 23.18
N GLU A 179 10.22 -15.33 23.73
CA GLU A 179 10.82 -15.76 25.00
C GLU A 179 12.35 -15.86 24.90
N GLY A 180 12.86 -16.50 23.85
CA GLY A 180 14.29 -16.69 23.63
C GLY A 180 15.07 -15.39 23.43
N LEU A 181 14.43 -14.35 22.87
CA LEU A 181 15.01 -13.02 22.65
C LEU A 181 14.55 -11.98 23.69
N GLN A 182 13.72 -12.39 24.66
CA GLN A 182 13.15 -11.52 25.68
C GLN A 182 12.50 -10.25 25.08
N THR A 183 11.76 -10.44 23.99
CA THR A 183 11.16 -9.37 23.17
C THR A 183 9.67 -9.62 22.99
N GLU A 184 8.88 -8.56 22.78
CA GLU A 184 7.43 -8.65 22.60
C GLU A 184 7.03 -9.39 21.31
N HIS A 185 5.96 -10.19 21.36
CA HIS A 185 5.44 -10.95 20.21
C HIS A 185 5.15 -10.07 18.98
N ALA A 186 4.64 -8.85 19.19
CA ALA A 186 4.35 -7.91 18.11
C ALA A 186 5.63 -7.56 17.33
N LYS A 187 6.74 -7.28 18.03
CA LYS A 187 8.02 -6.97 17.40
C LYS A 187 8.60 -8.16 16.65
N ILE A 188 8.41 -9.39 17.14
CA ILE A 188 8.84 -10.60 16.44
C ILE A 188 8.05 -10.80 15.14
N ARG A 189 6.72 -10.57 15.16
CA ARG A 189 5.89 -10.63 13.95
C ARG A 189 6.36 -9.62 12.91
N THR A 190 6.52 -8.35 13.32
CA THR A 190 7.03 -7.27 12.46
C THR A 190 8.41 -7.58 11.90
N ALA A 191 9.36 -8.02 12.74
CA ALA A 191 10.70 -8.39 12.31
C ALA A 191 10.70 -9.58 11.34
N GLY A 192 9.80 -10.55 11.53
CA GLY A 192 9.62 -11.67 10.60
C GLY A 192 9.12 -11.24 9.22
N VAL A 193 8.11 -10.35 9.17
CA VAL A 193 7.59 -9.80 7.91
C VAL A 193 8.66 -9.01 7.17
N ILE A 194 9.31 -8.06 7.86
CA ILE A 194 10.39 -7.25 7.27
C ILE A 194 11.57 -8.15 6.86
N GLY A 195 11.93 -9.13 7.70
CA GLY A 195 13.07 -10.02 7.50
C GLY A 195 12.99 -10.93 6.27
N ARG A 196 11.77 -11.21 5.77
CA ARG A 196 11.54 -11.97 4.53
C ARG A 196 11.69 -11.11 3.28
N SER A 197 11.49 -9.81 3.38
CA SER A 197 11.60 -8.86 2.26
C SER A 197 13.04 -8.38 2.11
N ALA A 198 13.62 -8.57 0.92
CA ALA A 198 14.97 -8.09 0.66
C ALA A 198 15.01 -6.56 0.64
N THR A 199 13.97 -5.93 0.08
CA THR A 199 13.86 -4.46 0.00
C THR A 199 13.67 -3.85 1.38
N ALA A 200 12.75 -4.37 2.18
CA ALA A 200 12.45 -3.85 3.51
C ALA A 200 13.64 -4.03 4.46
N ARG A 201 14.36 -5.15 4.42
CA ARG A 201 15.61 -5.32 5.18
C ARG A 201 16.65 -4.26 4.81
N ARG A 202 16.87 -4.01 3.52
CA ARG A 202 17.83 -2.99 3.06
C ARG A 202 17.47 -1.59 3.56
N LEU A 203 16.17 -1.28 3.62
CA LEU A 203 15.67 0.01 4.10
C LEU A 203 15.54 0.08 5.63
N LEU A 204 15.64 -1.03 6.35
CA LEU A 204 15.49 -1.08 7.82
C LEU A 204 16.63 -0.37 8.55
N ASP A 205 17.86 -0.50 8.07
CA ASP A 205 19.02 0.19 8.65
C ASP A 205 19.04 1.68 8.27
N ASP A 206 18.28 2.07 7.24
CA ASP A 206 18.08 3.45 6.82
C ASP A 206 17.01 4.07 7.73
N SER A 207 17.41 4.81 8.78
CA SER A 207 16.52 5.32 9.86
C SER A 207 15.42 6.31 9.43
N GLN A 208 15.08 6.33 8.15
CA GLN A 208 14.07 7.19 7.53
C GLN A 208 12.73 6.49 7.33
N TYR A 209 12.65 5.16 7.41
CA TYR A 209 11.39 4.41 7.35
C TYR A 209 10.97 3.94 8.74
N SER A 210 9.66 4.06 9.03
CA SER A 210 9.08 3.40 10.19
C SER A 210 8.87 1.91 9.92
N LEU A 211 8.83 1.10 10.98
CA LEU A 211 8.57 -0.34 10.86
C LEU A 211 7.26 -0.64 10.12
N ALA A 212 6.21 0.16 10.33
CA ALA A 212 4.93 -0.01 9.64
C ALA A 212 5.03 0.28 8.12
N GLN A 213 5.86 1.24 7.71
CA GLN A 213 6.12 1.49 6.29
C GLN A 213 6.86 0.32 5.66
N LEU A 214 7.84 -0.25 6.37
CA LEU A 214 8.60 -1.41 5.92
C LEU A 214 7.74 -2.68 5.84
N GLU A 215 6.81 -2.88 6.77
CA GLU A 215 5.81 -3.95 6.68
C GLU A 215 4.93 -3.80 5.44
N THR A 216 4.52 -2.57 5.11
CA THR A 216 3.73 -2.30 3.89
C THR A 216 4.52 -2.63 2.63
N ILE A 217 5.81 -2.24 2.55
CA ILE A 217 6.70 -2.60 1.44
C ILE A 217 6.87 -4.12 1.35
N ALA A 218 7.12 -4.78 2.48
CA ALA A 218 7.30 -6.23 2.54
C ALA A 218 6.04 -6.99 2.09
N HIS A 219 4.85 -6.47 2.41
CA HIS A 219 3.58 -7.02 1.95
C HIS A 219 3.48 -7.01 0.42
N TYR A 220 3.76 -5.88 -0.24
CA TYR A 220 3.73 -5.79 -1.70
C TYR A 220 4.83 -6.62 -2.38
N GLU A 221 6.02 -6.70 -1.78
CA GLU A 221 7.10 -7.58 -2.28
C GLU A 221 6.68 -9.06 -2.22
N ALA A 222 6.00 -9.48 -1.16
CA ALA A 222 5.49 -10.85 -1.03
C ALA A 222 4.39 -11.18 -2.06
N LEU A 223 3.64 -10.18 -2.51
CA LEU A 223 2.66 -10.30 -3.60
C LEU A 223 3.32 -10.29 -4.99
N GLY A 224 4.62 -10.02 -5.10
CA GLY A 224 5.32 -9.85 -6.37
C GLY A 224 5.01 -8.53 -7.08
N ASP A 225 4.41 -7.56 -6.37
CA ASP A 225 4.03 -6.26 -6.93
C ASP A 225 5.22 -5.30 -6.96
N THR A 226 6.08 -5.51 -7.96
CA THR A 226 7.32 -4.73 -8.11
C THR A 226 7.08 -3.24 -8.37
N ASP A 227 5.96 -2.88 -9.00
CA ASP A 227 5.52 -1.49 -9.20
C ASP A 227 5.23 -0.82 -7.86
N ALA A 228 4.40 -1.45 -7.01
CA ALA A 228 4.09 -0.93 -5.69
C ALA A 228 5.35 -0.79 -4.82
N VAL A 229 6.25 -1.78 -4.85
CA VAL A 229 7.53 -1.72 -4.11
C VAL A 229 8.39 -0.56 -4.60
N ALA A 230 8.47 -0.32 -5.91
CA ALA A 230 9.23 0.80 -6.46
C ALA A 230 8.66 2.15 -6.02
N ARG A 231 7.34 2.33 -6.15
CA ARG A 231 6.61 3.57 -5.77
C ARG A 231 6.66 3.86 -4.28
N LEU A 232 6.65 2.83 -3.42
CA LEU A 232 6.78 2.99 -1.97
C LEU A 232 8.23 3.17 -1.51
N SER A 233 9.19 2.74 -2.32
CA SER A 233 10.61 2.94 -2.03
C SER A 233 11.03 4.39 -2.25
N PHE A 234 10.43 5.14 -3.18
CA PHE A 234 10.75 6.56 -3.39
C PHE A 234 9.58 7.32 -4.04
N PRO A 235 9.31 8.60 -3.67
CA PRO A 235 9.88 9.37 -2.57
C PRO A 235 9.20 9.11 -1.21
N ARG A 236 9.93 9.40 -0.13
CA ARG A 236 9.57 9.03 1.26
C ARG A 236 8.42 9.86 1.84
N ILE A 237 8.31 11.11 1.39
CA ILE A 237 7.25 12.04 1.78
C ILE A 237 5.95 11.56 1.13
N ASN A 238 4.84 11.61 1.85
CA ASN A 238 3.54 11.14 1.38
C ASN A 238 3.42 9.60 1.23
N PHE A 239 4.27 8.80 1.89
CA PHE A 239 4.20 7.31 1.84
C PHE A 239 2.77 6.77 1.97
N ARG A 240 2.02 7.24 2.97
CA ARG A 240 0.65 6.79 3.23
C ARG A 240 -0.29 7.10 2.06
N TYR A 241 -0.15 8.28 1.47
CA TYR A 241 -0.92 8.66 0.29
C TYR A 241 -0.61 7.75 -0.90
N CYS A 242 0.67 7.43 -1.12
CA CYS A 242 1.08 6.50 -2.17
C CYS A 242 0.51 5.10 -1.93
N ALA A 243 0.59 4.60 -0.70
CA ALA A 243 0.03 3.30 -0.33
C ALA A 243 -1.48 3.24 -0.57
N THR A 244 -2.22 4.30 -0.22
CA THR A 244 -3.67 4.39 -0.48
C THR A 244 -3.98 4.46 -1.97
N LEU A 245 -3.19 5.16 -2.77
CA LEU A 245 -3.36 5.18 -4.23
C LEU A 245 -3.16 3.78 -4.83
N ILE A 246 -2.07 3.10 -4.48
CA ILE A 246 -1.80 1.73 -4.92
C ILE A 246 -2.99 0.83 -4.55
N GLU A 247 -3.46 0.88 -3.30
CA GLU A 247 -4.59 0.07 -2.84
C GLU A 247 -5.87 0.35 -3.64
N GLN A 248 -6.19 1.63 -3.91
CA GLN A 248 -7.33 2.02 -4.74
C GLN A 248 -7.19 1.51 -6.18
N GLU A 249 -6.01 1.62 -6.78
CA GLU A 249 -5.72 1.12 -8.13
C GLU A 249 -5.85 -0.41 -8.21
N ARG A 250 -5.29 -1.15 -7.24
CA ARG A 250 -5.37 -2.61 -7.20
C ARG A 250 -6.81 -3.07 -6.97
N THR A 251 -7.57 -2.37 -6.13
CA THR A 251 -9.00 -2.64 -5.91
C THR A 251 -9.82 -2.39 -7.16
N ALA A 252 -9.63 -1.24 -7.81
CA ALA A 252 -10.30 -0.91 -9.07
C ALA A 252 -9.96 -1.91 -10.18
N THR A 253 -8.70 -2.34 -10.27
CA THR A 253 -8.25 -3.35 -11.23
C THR A 253 -8.87 -4.71 -10.96
N ARG A 254 -8.91 -5.14 -9.69
CA ARG A 254 -9.59 -6.39 -9.30
C ARG A 254 -11.08 -6.35 -9.65
N ALA A 255 -11.77 -5.26 -9.33
CA ALA A 255 -13.19 -5.09 -9.65
C ALA A 255 -13.44 -5.11 -11.16
N ARG A 256 -12.61 -4.40 -11.95
CA ARG A 256 -12.68 -4.39 -13.41
C ARG A 256 -12.47 -5.78 -14.01
N LEU A 257 -11.42 -6.48 -13.58
CA LEU A 257 -11.12 -7.81 -14.08
C LEU A 257 -12.21 -8.82 -13.70
N ALA A 258 -12.81 -8.69 -12.50
CA ALA A 258 -13.97 -9.48 -12.12
C ALA A 258 -15.18 -9.20 -13.05
N ALA A 259 -15.45 -7.92 -13.35
CA ALA A 259 -16.49 -7.53 -14.31
C ALA A 259 -16.19 -7.98 -15.75
N ALA A 260 -14.91 -8.19 -16.10
CA ALA A 260 -14.49 -8.67 -17.40
C ALA A 260 -14.60 -10.21 -17.59
N LEU A 261 -14.74 -10.97 -16.49
CA LEU A 261 -14.80 -12.45 -16.54
C LEU A 261 -15.87 -13.01 -17.48
N PRO A 262 -17.11 -12.48 -17.54
CA PRO A 262 -18.11 -12.98 -18.48
C PRO A 262 -17.65 -12.86 -19.94
N TYR A 263 -17.00 -11.75 -20.31
CA TYR A 263 -16.50 -11.55 -21.67
C TYR A 263 -15.33 -12.50 -21.98
N ALA A 264 -14.41 -12.72 -21.03
CA ALA A 264 -13.36 -13.73 -21.19
C ALA A 264 -13.95 -15.13 -21.45
N ALA A 265 -15.03 -15.49 -20.76
CA ALA A 265 -15.72 -16.77 -20.95
C ALA A 265 -16.38 -16.89 -22.34
N PHE A 266 -16.72 -15.78 -22.99
CA PHE A 266 -17.24 -15.73 -24.36
C PHE A 266 -16.14 -15.77 -25.44
N GLY A 267 -14.86 -15.64 -25.08
CA GLY A 267 -13.73 -15.70 -26.02
C GLY A 267 -13.00 -14.36 -26.25
N PHE A 268 -13.50 -13.26 -25.68
CA PHE A 268 -12.86 -11.95 -25.83
C PHE A 268 -11.46 -11.92 -25.17
N GLY A 269 -10.51 -11.25 -25.83
CA GLY A 269 -9.27 -10.83 -25.17
C GLY A 269 -9.55 -9.74 -24.13
N VAL A 270 -9.16 -9.91 -22.87
CA VAL A 270 -9.40 -8.89 -21.84
C VAL A 270 -8.20 -7.95 -21.73
N LEU A 271 -8.44 -6.66 -21.96
CA LEU A 271 -7.46 -5.61 -21.72
C LEU A 271 -7.40 -5.26 -20.24
N THR A 272 -6.18 -5.21 -19.68
CA THR A 272 -5.95 -4.88 -18.27
C THR A 272 -5.94 -3.37 -18.01
N GLU A 273 -5.58 -2.60 -19.03
CA GLU A 273 -5.47 -1.14 -19.01
C GLU A 273 -6.32 -0.52 -20.13
N ASP A 274 -6.74 0.72 -19.93
CA ASP A 274 -7.48 1.48 -20.93
C ASP A 274 -6.52 1.92 -22.03
N PRO A 275 -6.72 1.53 -23.30
CA PRO A 275 -5.80 1.90 -24.36
C PRO A 275 -5.82 3.42 -24.60
N ASP A 276 -4.65 4.05 -24.56
CA ASP A 276 -4.50 5.46 -24.96
C ASP A 276 -4.43 5.55 -26.49
N LEU A 277 -5.58 5.84 -27.10
CA LEU A 277 -5.70 5.97 -28.55
C LEU A 277 -5.19 7.32 -29.08
N ALA A 278 -5.02 8.32 -28.20
CA ALA A 278 -4.78 9.71 -28.59
C ALA A 278 -3.29 10.05 -28.62
N THR A 279 -2.50 9.51 -27.68
CA THR A 279 -1.09 9.90 -27.52
C THR A 279 -0.11 8.80 -27.92
N GLU A 280 -0.50 7.52 -27.79
CA GLU A 280 0.35 6.40 -28.14
C GLU A 280 -0.12 5.69 -29.42
N PRO A 281 0.79 5.31 -30.33
CA PRO A 281 0.42 4.54 -31.50
C PRO A 281 -0.01 3.12 -31.07
N THR A 282 -1.33 2.89 -31.00
CA THR A 282 -1.90 1.57 -30.68
C THR A 282 -2.27 0.80 -31.93
N ASN A 283 -2.30 -0.53 -31.83
CA ASN A 283 -2.82 -1.42 -32.86
C ASN A 283 -4.31 -1.77 -32.63
N LEU A 284 -5.03 -1.00 -31.82
CA LEU A 284 -6.41 -1.25 -31.42
C LEU A 284 -7.33 -0.22 -32.08
N ILE A 285 -8.39 -0.70 -32.72
CA ILE A 285 -9.39 0.15 -33.38
C ILE A 285 -10.71 0.00 -32.60
N PRO A 286 -11.28 1.09 -32.04
CA PRO A 286 -12.55 1.03 -31.35
C PRO A 286 -13.68 0.54 -32.26
N ALA A 287 -14.61 -0.25 -31.73
CA ALA A 287 -15.80 -0.67 -32.46
C ALA A 287 -16.64 0.52 -32.96
N THR A 288 -16.61 1.65 -32.24
CA THR A 288 -17.32 2.89 -32.61
C THR A 288 -16.79 3.54 -33.88
N ASP A 289 -15.55 3.22 -34.26
CA ASP A 289 -14.88 3.80 -35.43
C ASP A 289 -14.87 2.80 -36.60
N LEU A 290 -15.63 1.71 -36.49
CA LEU A 290 -15.78 0.69 -37.51
C LEU A 290 -17.22 0.67 -38.03
N VAL A 291 -17.34 0.40 -39.32
CA VAL A 291 -18.61 0.13 -40.00
C VAL A 291 -18.57 -1.22 -40.70
N THR A 292 -19.74 -1.80 -40.90
CA THR A 292 -19.91 -2.99 -41.72
C THR A 292 -19.64 -2.68 -43.20
N GLY A 293 -19.53 -3.70 -44.05
CA GLY A 293 -19.37 -3.50 -45.50
C GLY A 293 -20.52 -2.75 -46.18
N GLU A 294 -21.67 -2.59 -45.51
CA GLU A 294 -22.82 -1.79 -45.96
C GLU A 294 -22.78 -0.34 -45.43
N GLY A 295 -21.79 0.03 -44.61
CA GLY A 295 -21.66 1.37 -44.01
C GLY A 295 -22.43 1.56 -42.70
N GLU A 296 -23.06 0.51 -42.17
CA GLU A 296 -23.81 0.56 -40.91
C GLU A 296 -22.88 0.39 -39.69
N PRO A 297 -23.19 1.02 -38.54
CA PRO A 297 -22.43 0.85 -37.30
C PRO A 297 -22.36 -0.62 -36.86
N VAL A 298 -21.21 -1.04 -36.36
CA VAL A 298 -21.03 -2.41 -35.84
C VAL A 298 -21.88 -2.61 -34.57
N THR A 299 -22.71 -3.65 -34.58
CA THR A 299 -23.60 -3.99 -33.47
C THR A 299 -22.94 -4.97 -32.49
N GLU A 300 -23.37 -4.97 -31.23
CA GLU A 300 -22.88 -5.97 -30.25
C GLU A 300 -23.12 -7.41 -30.73
N THR A 301 -24.23 -7.67 -31.43
CA THR A 301 -24.53 -9.03 -31.93
C THR A 301 -23.46 -9.52 -32.91
N GLU A 302 -22.92 -8.63 -33.75
CA GLU A 302 -21.83 -8.95 -34.67
C GLU A 302 -20.49 -9.13 -33.95
N ILE A 303 -20.24 -8.32 -32.91
CA ILE A 303 -19.04 -8.43 -32.07
C ILE A 303 -19.01 -9.79 -31.34
N TYR A 304 -20.12 -10.18 -30.72
CA TYR A 304 -20.24 -11.47 -30.02
C TYR A 304 -20.17 -12.68 -30.97
N ALA A 305 -20.51 -12.52 -32.25
CA ALA A 305 -20.44 -13.60 -33.22
C ALA A 305 -18.98 -14.01 -33.56
N ASP A 306 -18.01 -13.12 -33.36
CA ASP A 306 -16.59 -13.34 -33.63
C ASP A 306 -15.70 -12.87 -32.47
N ALA A 307 -16.16 -13.14 -31.23
CA ALA A 307 -15.59 -12.62 -29.99
C ALA A 307 -14.06 -12.85 -29.87
N ASP A 308 -13.55 -13.98 -30.38
CA ASP A 308 -12.12 -14.34 -30.33
C ASP A 308 -11.20 -13.33 -31.06
N ARG A 309 -11.75 -12.48 -31.94
CA ARG A 309 -10.99 -11.44 -32.66
C ARG A 309 -10.98 -10.10 -31.96
N TRP A 310 -11.85 -9.93 -30.97
CA TRP A 310 -12.07 -8.67 -30.28
C TRP A 310 -11.39 -8.69 -28.92
N ALA A 311 -10.85 -7.53 -28.57
CA ALA A 311 -10.44 -7.21 -27.23
C ALA A 311 -11.52 -6.38 -26.54
N VAL A 312 -11.69 -6.55 -25.23
CA VAL A 312 -12.64 -5.80 -24.41
C VAL A 312 -11.89 -5.14 -23.26
N HIS A 313 -12.17 -3.85 -23.05
CA HIS A 313 -11.83 -3.14 -21.83
C HIS A 313 -13.15 -2.76 -21.14
N VAL A 314 -13.30 -3.08 -19.86
CA VAL A 314 -14.53 -2.75 -19.12
C VAL A 314 -14.31 -1.46 -18.35
N VAL A 315 -15.21 -0.49 -18.55
CA VAL A 315 -15.14 0.82 -17.90
C VAL A 315 -16.39 1.05 -17.05
N VAL A 316 -16.28 1.92 -16.05
CA VAL A 316 -17.46 2.38 -15.33
C VAL A 316 -18.20 3.37 -16.24
N GLY A 317 -19.45 3.06 -16.56
CA GLY A 317 -20.32 3.90 -17.39
C GLY A 317 -20.80 5.16 -16.65
N ASP A 318 -21.29 6.13 -17.41
CA ASP A 318 -21.80 7.40 -16.87
C ASP A 318 -23.09 7.23 -16.04
N ASN A 319 -23.80 6.12 -16.23
CA ASN A 319 -25.02 5.78 -15.49
C ASN A 319 -24.70 4.85 -14.30
N THR A 320 -25.36 5.09 -13.19
CA THR A 320 -25.38 4.16 -12.05
C THR A 320 -26.61 3.27 -12.12
N ASP A 321 -26.46 2.04 -11.70
CA ASP A 321 -27.58 1.13 -11.52
C ASP A 321 -28.12 1.27 -10.09
N LEU A 322 -29.44 1.34 -9.93
CA LEU A 322 -30.09 1.29 -8.62
C LEU A 322 -30.29 -0.19 -8.26
N VAL A 323 -29.86 -0.61 -7.07
CA VAL A 323 -29.97 -1.99 -6.62
C VAL A 323 -30.50 -2.09 -5.20
N ALA A 324 -31.23 -3.17 -4.91
CA ALA A 324 -31.60 -3.52 -3.55
C ALA A 324 -30.35 -4.02 -2.79
N GLU A 325 -30.06 -3.42 -1.64
CA GLU A 325 -28.84 -3.64 -0.85
C GLU A 325 -28.72 -5.09 -0.35
N ASP A 326 -29.84 -5.71 0.00
CA ASP A 326 -29.91 -7.06 0.56
C ASP A 326 -29.76 -8.18 -0.47
N THR A 327 -30.19 -7.93 -1.71
CA THR A 327 -30.34 -8.95 -2.76
C THR A 327 -29.43 -8.69 -3.97
N GLY A 328 -28.96 -7.45 -4.14
CA GLY A 328 -28.25 -7.01 -5.34
C GLY A 328 -29.14 -6.91 -6.59
N GLU A 329 -30.47 -7.03 -6.46
CA GLU A 329 -31.41 -6.96 -7.57
C GLU A 329 -31.43 -5.55 -8.18
N LEU A 330 -31.33 -5.45 -9.51
CA LEU A 330 -31.51 -4.20 -10.25
C LEU A 330 -32.94 -3.68 -10.11
N VAL A 331 -33.09 -2.44 -9.68
CA VAL A 331 -34.36 -1.76 -9.44
C VAL A 331 -34.53 -0.64 -10.45
N ASP A 332 -35.68 -0.60 -11.10
CA ASP A 332 -36.07 0.51 -11.96
C ASP A 332 -36.42 1.73 -11.07
N PRO A 333 -35.72 2.87 -11.21
CA PRO A 333 -35.99 4.08 -10.43
C PRO A 333 -37.45 4.57 -10.51
N ASP A 334 -38.15 4.29 -11.61
CA ASP A 334 -39.56 4.69 -11.79
C ASP A 334 -40.54 3.85 -10.96
N THR A 335 -40.05 2.75 -10.36
CA THR A 335 -40.83 1.85 -9.49
C THR A 335 -40.63 2.12 -8.00
N VAL A 336 -39.89 3.18 -7.65
CA VAL A 336 -39.50 3.50 -6.27
C VAL A 336 -40.24 4.72 -5.74
N ASP A 337 -40.77 4.59 -4.54
CA ASP A 337 -41.25 5.72 -3.74
C ASP A 337 -40.07 6.35 -2.98
N TRP A 338 -39.57 7.44 -3.52
CA TRP A 338 -38.45 8.21 -2.99
C TRP A 338 -38.77 8.97 -1.69
N ASP A 339 -40.04 9.06 -1.29
CA ASP A 339 -40.43 9.64 0.00
C ASP A 339 -40.37 8.59 1.13
N ALA A 340 -40.48 7.30 0.81
CA ALA A 340 -40.40 6.18 1.76
C ALA A 340 -38.96 5.73 2.03
N THR A 341 -38.15 6.58 2.68
CA THR A 341 -36.70 6.36 2.93
C THR A 341 -36.37 5.71 4.28
N GLU A 342 -37.30 5.74 5.23
CA GLU A 342 -37.11 5.19 6.57
C GLU A 342 -37.79 3.82 6.74
N PRO A 343 -37.23 2.93 7.58
CA PRO A 343 -37.83 1.63 7.83
C PRO A 343 -39.20 1.78 8.50
N GLY A 344 -40.24 1.20 7.88
CA GLY A 344 -41.61 1.23 8.38
C GLY A 344 -42.51 2.33 7.80
N VAL A 345 -41.99 3.17 6.89
CA VAL A 345 -42.82 4.04 6.05
C VAL A 345 -43.42 3.21 4.92
N GLU A 346 -44.74 3.10 4.88
CA GLU A 346 -45.44 2.39 3.80
C GLU A 346 -45.30 3.20 2.49
N PRO A 347 -44.77 2.60 1.41
CA PRO A 347 -44.66 3.25 0.12
C PRO A 347 -46.04 3.44 -0.55
N GLY A 348 -46.10 4.35 -1.51
CA GLY A 348 -47.26 4.55 -2.37
C GLY A 348 -47.70 3.27 -3.10
N GLU A 349 -48.98 3.21 -3.48
CA GLU A 349 -49.59 2.02 -4.08
C GLU A 349 -48.84 1.57 -5.35
N GLY A 350 -48.27 0.37 -5.32
CA GLY A 350 -47.52 -0.22 -6.43
C GLY A 350 -46.05 0.17 -6.52
N LEU A 351 -45.54 0.97 -5.57
CA LEU A 351 -44.14 1.39 -5.50
C LEU A 351 -43.37 0.62 -4.40
N ARG A 352 -42.07 0.44 -4.60
CA ARG A 352 -41.15 -0.10 -3.59
C ARG A 352 -40.60 1.05 -2.73
N SER A 353 -40.34 0.79 -1.45
CA SER A 353 -39.67 1.76 -0.57
C SER A 353 -38.23 2.01 -1.06
N ALA A 354 -37.78 3.27 -0.97
CA ALA A 354 -36.38 3.64 -1.21
C ALA A 354 -35.43 3.16 -0.10
N HIS A 355 -35.97 2.72 1.04
CA HIS A 355 -35.18 2.17 2.13
C HIS A 355 -34.49 0.87 1.72
N GLY A 356 -33.17 0.79 1.93
CA GLY A 356 -32.37 -0.38 1.52
C GLY A 356 -32.08 -0.43 0.02
N LEU A 357 -32.25 0.67 -0.72
CA LEU A 357 -31.75 0.80 -2.09
C LEU A 357 -30.44 1.57 -2.11
N VAL A 358 -29.49 1.10 -2.90
CA VAL A 358 -28.18 1.74 -3.09
C VAL A 358 -27.89 1.90 -4.58
N THR A 359 -27.19 2.98 -4.94
CA THR A 359 -26.67 3.16 -6.29
C THR A 359 -25.32 2.49 -6.42
N ARG A 360 -25.14 1.68 -7.47
CA ARG A 360 -23.87 1.03 -7.80
C ARG A 360 -23.36 1.49 -9.16
N GLU A 361 -22.04 1.48 -9.29
CA GLU A 361 -21.36 1.76 -10.54
C GLU A 361 -21.71 0.67 -11.57
N ARG A 362 -22.14 1.08 -12.77
CA ARG A 362 -22.40 0.17 -13.87
C ARG A 362 -21.13 -0.04 -14.68
N TRP A 363 -20.73 -1.30 -14.84
CA TRP A 363 -19.62 -1.65 -15.72
C TRP A 363 -20.14 -1.86 -17.15
N VAL A 364 -19.54 -1.16 -18.12
CA VAL A 364 -19.89 -1.24 -19.55
C VAL A 364 -18.67 -1.64 -20.38
N PRO A 365 -18.86 -2.49 -21.41
CA PRO A 365 -17.76 -2.92 -22.27
C PRO A 365 -17.43 -1.86 -23.31
N ALA A 366 -16.14 -1.65 -23.54
CA ALA A 366 -15.59 -0.99 -24.72
C ALA A 366 -14.86 -2.05 -25.56
N TYR A 367 -15.29 -2.22 -26.80
CA TYR A 367 -14.75 -3.24 -27.71
C TYR A 367 -13.72 -2.65 -28.67
N TYR A 368 -12.65 -3.40 -28.89
CA TYR A 368 -11.54 -3.02 -29.75
C TYR A 368 -11.17 -4.17 -30.69
N LEU A 369 -11.00 -3.86 -31.97
CA LEU A 369 -10.48 -4.81 -32.95
C LEU A 369 -8.97 -4.58 -33.10
N LEU A 370 -8.18 -5.66 -33.11
CA LEU A 370 -6.78 -5.53 -33.49
C LEU A 370 -6.68 -5.16 -34.98
N ALA A 371 -5.87 -4.17 -35.32
CA ALA A 371 -5.71 -3.67 -36.69
C ALA A 371 -5.30 -4.77 -37.68
N GLU A 372 -4.56 -5.78 -37.22
CA GLU A 372 -4.18 -6.96 -38.01
C GLU A 372 -5.37 -7.86 -38.40
N HIS A 373 -6.45 -7.83 -37.62
CA HIS A 373 -7.67 -8.59 -37.87
C HIS A 373 -8.66 -7.85 -38.78
N LEU A 374 -8.47 -6.55 -39.02
CA LEU A 374 -9.35 -5.72 -39.86
C LEU A 374 -9.55 -6.29 -41.29
N PRO A 375 -8.52 -6.75 -42.02
CA PRO A 375 -8.73 -7.27 -43.37
C PRO A 375 -9.58 -8.55 -43.41
N ALA A 376 -9.56 -9.32 -42.32
CA ALA A 376 -10.26 -10.60 -42.21
C ALA A 376 -11.64 -10.48 -41.55
N SER A 377 -11.97 -9.34 -40.92
CA SER A 377 -13.23 -9.13 -40.19
C SER A 377 -14.39 -8.76 -41.11
N GLY A 378 -14.11 -8.25 -42.31
CA GLY A 378 -15.14 -7.70 -43.19
C GLY A 378 -15.65 -6.32 -42.76
N LEU A 379 -15.00 -5.71 -41.76
CA LEU A 379 -15.26 -4.35 -41.28
C LEU A 379 -14.35 -3.36 -41.98
N GLN A 380 -14.77 -2.11 -42.02
CA GLN A 380 -14.02 -1.02 -42.62
C GLN A 380 -13.99 0.17 -41.68
N VAL A 381 -12.87 0.90 -41.68
CA VAL A 381 -12.83 2.24 -41.10
C VAL A 381 -13.53 3.15 -42.12
N PRO A 382 -14.57 3.92 -41.71
CA PRO A 382 -15.29 4.78 -42.62
C PRO A 382 -14.32 5.76 -43.30
N VAL A 383 -14.26 5.73 -44.63
CA VAL A 383 -13.48 6.69 -45.41
C VAL A 383 -14.26 7.99 -45.42
N PRO A 384 -13.67 9.14 -45.02
CA PRO A 384 -14.34 10.43 -45.13
C PRO A 384 -14.78 10.66 -46.58
N GLU A 385 -16.08 10.79 -46.85
CA GLU A 385 -16.50 11.27 -48.16
C GLU A 385 -15.96 12.70 -48.34
N PRO A 386 -15.40 13.05 -49.51
CA PRO A 386 -14.94 14.40 -49.77
C PRO A 386 -16.15 15.34 -49.73
N VAL A 387 -16.21 16.17 -48.69
CA VAL A 387 -17.28 17.14 -48.49
C VAL A 387 -17.35 18.05 -49.72
N VAL A 388 -18.49 18.04 -50.40
CA VAL A 388 -18.76 19.00 -51.47
C VAL A 388 -18.98 20.35 -50.80
N ASP A 389 -18.05 21.28 -51.04
CA ASP A 389 -18.03 22.64 -50.48
C ASP A 389 -19.35 23.38 -50.78
N HIS A 390 -20.31 23.28 -49.86
CA HIS A 390 -21.47 24.14 -49.80
C HIS A 390 -21.11 25.29 -48.86
N ALA A 391 -20.74 26.42 -49.48
CA ALA A 391 -20.11 27.59 -48.86
C ALA A 391 -20.95 28.36 -47.82
N ASP A 392 -21.87 27.73 -47.07
CA ASP A 392 -22.60 28.40 -45.98
C ASP A 392 -22.98 27.52 -44.77
N ASP A 393 -22.56 26.24 -44.72
CA ASP A 393 -22.68 25.42 -43.50
C ASP A 393 -21.29 24.94 -43.07
N LEU A 394 -20.78 25.48 -41.95
CA LEU A 394 -19.61 24.94 -41.25
C LEU A 394 -20.02 23.59 -40.64
N ILE A 395 -19.95 22.52 -41.42
CA ILE A 395 -20.13 21.15 -40.94
C ILE A 395 -18.74 20.61 -40.62
N ASP A 396 -18.48 20.40 -39.32
CA ASP A 396 -17.27 19.72 -38.83
C ASP A 396 -17.13 18.35 -39.52
N GLY A 397 -15.92 18.04 -40.00
CA GLY A 397 -15.64 16.77 -40.67
C GLY A 397 -15.54 15.60 -39.69
N PRO A 398 -15.48 14.35 -40.20
CA PRO A 398 -15.38 13.15 -39.37
C PRO A 398 -14.06 13.05 -38.57
N GLU A 399 -12.96 13.64 -39.06
CA GLU A 399 -11.69 13.71 -38.31
C GLU A 399 -11.83 14.60 -37.05
N THR A 400 -12.49 15.76 -37.16
CA THR A 400 -12.76 16.65 -36.01
C THR A 400 -13.66 16.01 -34.96
N GLU A 401 -14.68 15.24 -35.37
CA GLU A 401 -15.55 14.53 -34.42
C GLU A 401 -14.84 13.39 -33.68
N GLN A 402 -13.88 12.73 -34.32
CA GLN A 402 -13.07 11.69 -33.70
C GLN A 402 -12.08 12.28 -32.69
N ASP A 403 -11.35 13.34 -33.09
CA ASP A 403 -10.44 14.07 -32.23
C ASP A 403 -11.16 14.63 -30.99
N ASP A 404 -12.37 15.18 -31.14
CA ASP A 404 -13.17 15.70 -30.03
C ASP A 404 -13.62 14.60 -29.06
N ARG A 405 -14.02 13.43 -29.58
CA ARG A 405 -14.40 12.26 -28.75
C ARG A 405 -13.21 11.74 -27.96
N GLU A 406 -12.03 11.68 -28.57
CA GLU A 406 -10.80 11.24 -27.93
C GLU A 406 -10.31 12.24 -26.87
N ALA A 407 -10.33 13.54 -27.17
CA ALA A 407 -10.04 14.59 -26.20
C ALA A 407 -11.01 14.54 -25.00
N ALA A 408 -12.29 14.25 -25.24
CA ALA A 408 -13.27 14.06 -24.17
C ALA A 408 -12.96 12.83 -23.31
N ARG A 409 -12.50 11.71 -23.91
CA ARG A 409 -12.06 10.51 -23.16
C ARG A 409 -10.83 10.81 -22.29
N ALA A 410 -9.81 11.45 -22.85
CA ALA A 410 -8.62 11.85 -22.12
C ALA A 410 -8.93 12.79 -20.94
N ALA A 411 -9.81 13.79 -21.16
CA ALA A 411 -10.27 14.69 -20.10
C ALA A 411 -11.03 13.94 -18.99
N ARG A 412 -11.86 12.96 -19.33
CA ARG A 412 -12.55 12.10 -18.34
C ARG A 412 -11.56 11.27 -17.53
N ARG A 413 -10.60 10.61 -18.19
CA ARG A 413 -9.54 9.83 -17.51
C ARG A 413 -8.79 10.70 -16.49
N ARG A 414 -8.41 11.92 -16.88
CA ARG A 414 -7.77 12.88 -15.99
C ARG A 414 -8.62 13.21 -14.77
N VAL A 415 -9.91 13.52 -14.95
CA VAL A 415 -10.82 13.82 -13.84
C VAL A 415 -10.95 12.64 -12.87
N ILE A 416 -11.09 11.41 -13.40
CA ILE A 416 -11.18 10.20 -12.60
C ILE A 416 -9.91 10.03 -11.75
N GLU A 417 -8.74 10.18 -12.37
CA GLU A 417 -7.47 9.99 -11.68
C GLU A 417 -7.23 11.08 -10.61
N LEU A 418 -7.46 12.34 -10.94
CA LEU A 418 -7.37 13.43 -9.97
C LEU A 418 -8.39 13.27 -8.82
N ASN A 419 -9.56 12.68 -9.07
CA ASN A 419 -10.52 12.36 -8.00
C ASN A 419 -10.06 11.20 -7.10
N LYS A 420 -9.32 10.22 -7.62
CA LYS A 420 -8.66 9.20 -6.79
C LYS A 420 -7.60 9.84 -5.91
N GLN A 421 -6.74 10.67 -6.50
CA GLN A 421 -5.76 11.47 -5.78
C GLN A 421 -6.41 12.36 -4.70
N GLY A 422 -7.51 13.04 -5.02
CA GLY A 422 -8.26 13.85 -4.05
C GLY A 422 -8.80 13.01 -2.88
N SER A 423 -9.35 11.83 -3.17
CA SER A 423 -9.83 10.87 -2.16
C SER A 423 -8.71 10.34 -1.27
N ALA A 424 -7.59 9.91 -1.85
CA ALA A 424 -6.42 9.43 -1.12
C ALA A 424 -5.81 10.53 -0.23
N SER A 425 -5.76 11.76 -0.74
CA SER A 425 -5.33 12.94 0.00
C SER A 425 -6.25 13.23 1.21
N LYS A 426 -7.58 13.11 1.06
CA LYS A 426 -8.56 13.25 2.16
C LYS A 426 -8.33 12.22 3.26
N ILE A 427 -8.11 10.95 2.92
CA ILE A 427 -7.80 9.89 3.89
C ILE A 427 -6.56 10.27 4.72
N ARG A 428 -5.48 10.67 4.04
CA ARG A 428 -4.25 11.10 4.69
C ARG A 428 -4.45 12.31 5.61
N ARG A 429 -5.23 13.31 5.20
CA ARG A 429 -5.54 14.47 6.06
C ARG A 429 -6.31 14.05 7.31
N ILE A 430 -7.33 13.21 7.18
CA ILE A 430 -8.12 12.72 8.32
C ILE A 430 -7.23 11.99 9.34
N GLU A 431 -6.33 11.12 8.89
CA GLU A 431 -5.37 10.43 9.77
C GLU A 431 -4.43 11.44 10.47
N PHE A 432 -3.85 12.37 9.71
CA PHE A 432 -2.97 13.41 10.25
C PHE A 432 -3.67 14.28 11.31
N LEU A 433 -4.90 14.72 11.03
CA LEU A 433 -5.73 15.50 11.96
C LEU A 433 -6.05 14.69 13.21
N THR A 434 -6.40 13.42 13.06
CA THR A 434 -6.74 12.54 14.18
C THR A 434 -5.56 12.42 15.13
N GLU A 435 -4.34 12.22 14.60
CA GLU A 435 -3.11 12.22 15.41
C GLU A 435 -2.83 13.59 16.04
N LEU A 436 -2.90 14.67 15.26
CA LEU A 436 -2.65 16.04 15.70
C LEU A 436 -3.54 16.44 16.89
N LEU A 437 -4.81 16.03 16.86
CA LEU A 437 -5.83 16.39 17.84
C LEU A 437 -5.78 15.56 19.13
N THR A 438 -4.88 14.57 19.23
CA THR A 438 -4.55 13.88 20.49
C THR A 438 -3.73 14.76 21.44
N ALA A 439 -3.15 15.86 20.94
CA ALA A 439 -2.28 16.74 21.72
C ALA A 439 -2.97 17.32 22.98
N ARG A 440 -2.17 17.52 24.04
CA ARG A 440 -2.65 18.11 25.30
C ARG A 440 -2.89 19.62 25.20
N THR A 441 -2.19 20.30 24.29
CA THR A 441 -2.22 21.75 24.10
C THR A 441 -2.26 22.10 22.63
N ALA A 442 -2.96 23.18 22.29
CA ALA A 442 -3.07 23.64 20.91
C ALA A 442 -1.68 24.01 20.32
N PRO A 443 -1.41 23.66 19.05
CA PRO A 443 -0.19 24.09 18.36
C PRO A 443 -0.04 25.62 18.26
N PRO A 444 1.18 26.13 18.06
CA PRO A 444 1.40 27.53 17.72
C PRO A 444 0.54 27.98 16.53
N GLY A 445 0.14 29.25 16.50
CA GLY A 445 -0.69 29.79 15.41
C GLY A 445 -2.20 29.48 15.50
N THR A 446 -2.62 28.50 16.32
CA THR A 446 -4.03 28.08 16.47
C THR A 446 -4.99 29.25 16.71
N ALA A 447 -4.68 30.15 17.65
CA ALA A 447 -5.59 31.24 17.98
C ALA A 447 -5.84 32.19 16.79
N MET A 448 -4.79 32.50 16.03
CA MET A 448 -4.88 33.36 14.84
C MET A 448 -5.66 32.67 13.72
N PHE A 449 -5.38 31.38 13.50
CA PHE A 449 -6.08 30.57 12.51
C PHE A 449 -7.59 30.47 12.80
N VAL A 450 -7.95 30.11 14.04
CA VAL A 450 -9.36 30.00 14.48
C VAL A 450 -10.08 31.34 14.34
N ALA A 451 -9.50 32.43 14.84
CA ALA A 451 -10.11 33.75 14.77
C ALA A 451 -10.33 34.19 13.31
N THR A 452 -9.35 33.95 12.43
CA THR A 452 -9.44 34.28 11.01
C THR A 452 -10.51 33.44 10.31
N SER A 453 -10.57 32.14 10.57
CA SER A 453 -11.55 31.23 9.96
C SER A 453 -12.98 31.59 10.35
N LEU A 454 -13.24 31.81 11.64
CA LEU A 454 -14.58 32.20 12.12
C LEU A 454 -15.00 33.59 11.62
N ASN A 455 -14.06 34.54 11.46
CA ASN A 455 -14.36 35.86 10.92
C ASN A 455 -14.68 35.80 9.42
N ARG A 456 -13.94 35.01 8.64
CA ARG A 456 -14.15 34.90 7.18
C ARG A 456 -15.39 34.08 6.83
N GLU A 457 -15.70 33.07 7.64
CA GLU A 457 -16.84 32.17 7.42
C GLU A 457 -17.65 32.04 8.72
N PRO A 458 -18.54 33.02 9.03
CA PRO A 458 -19.31 33.00 10.28
C PRO A 458 -20.22 31.77 10.43
N GLY A 459 -20.69 31.18 9.34
CA GLY A 459 -21.50 29.96 9.31
C GLY A 459 -20.72 28.64 9.32
N LEU A 460 -19.39 28.69 9.48
CA LEU A 460 -18.50 27.53 9.32
C LEU A 460 -18.93 26.32 10.16
N LEU A 461 -19.19 26.52 11.45
CA LEU A 461 -19.52 25.42 12.37
C LEU A 461 -20.92 24.81 12.15
N SER A 462 -21.78 25.49 11.41
CA SER A 462 -23.10 24.98 11.00
C SER A 462 -23.11 24.38 9.59
N SER A 463 -21.97 24.30 8.93
CA SER A 463 -21.87 23.69 7.61
C SER A 463 -22.22 22.19 7.66
N TRP A 464 -22.74 21.68 6.54
CA TRP A 464 -23.10 20.28 6.42
C TRP A 464 -21.85 19.40 6.64
N GLY A 465 -22.02 18.33 7.42
CA GLY A 465 -20.93 17.40 7.76
C GLY A 465 -19.91 17.90 8.79
N ALA A 466 -19.97 19.16 9.24
CA ALA A 466 -18.98 19.71 10.19
C ALA A 466 -18.98 18.99 11.54
N SER A 467 -20.17 18.75 12.11
CA SER A 467 -20.34 18.03 13.37
C SER A 467 -19.85 16.59 13.25
N THR A 468 -20.31 15.86 12.22
CA THR A 468 -19.92 14.47 11.96
C THR A 468 -18.42 14.32 11.77
N THR A 469 -17.80 15.20 10.98
CA THR A 469 -16.35 15.17 10.73
C THR A 469 -15.57 15.46 12.00
N THR A 470 -15.98 16.47 12.78
CA THR A 470 -15.34 16.77 14.07
C THR A 470 -15.46 15.60 15.06
N GLN A 471 -16.63 14.96 15.11
CA GLN A 471 -16.88 13.81 15.97
C GLN A 471 -15.96 12.63 15.61
N LYS A 472 -15.85 12.34 14.31
CA LYS A 472 -14.91 11.34 13.77
C LYS A 472 -13.46 11.65 14.19
N LEU A 473 -13.00 12.89 14.01
CA LEU A 473 -11.64 13.32 14.34
C LEU A 473 -11.31 13.23 15.84
N LEU A 474 -12.31 13.38 16.72
CA LEU A 474 -12.14 13.33 18.17
C LEU A 474 -12.46 11.96 18.79
N GLY A 475 -12.87 10.98 17.96
CA GLY A 475 -13.31 9.66 18.42
C GLY A 475 -14.47 9.77 19.41
N VAL A 476 -15.49 10.54 19.05
CA VAL A 476 -16.76 10.65 19.79
C VAL A 476 -17.93 10.34 18.86
N THR A 477 -19.03 9.90 19.44
CA THR A 477 -20.21 9.43 18.67
C THR A 477 -21.35 10.44 18.64
N SER A 478 -21.33 11.46 19.51
CA SER A 478 -22.41 12.43 19.62
C SER A 478 -21.95 13.80 20.12
N THR A 479 -22.78 14.81 19.90
CA THR A 479 -22.59 16.16 20.46
C THR A 479 -22.65 16.16 21.99
N GLY A 480 -23.44 15.26 22.59
CA GLY A 480 -23.50 15.09 24.05
C GLY A 480 -22.17 14.64 24.63
N GLU A 481 -21.58 13.58 24.06
CA GLU A 481 -20.26 13.07 24.45
C GLU A 481 -19.16 14.14 24.27
N LEU A 482 -19.21 14.90 23.17
CA LEU A 482 -18.28 16.01 22.95
C LEU A 482 -18.41 17.09 24.04
N THR A 483 -19.64 17.42 24.44
CA THR A 483 -19.92 18.39 25.49
C THR A 483 -19.36 17.92 26.84
N GLU A 484 -19.49 16.64 27.16
CA GLU A 484 -18.90 16.04 28.36
C GLU A 484 -17.36 16.11 28.33
N LYS A 485 -16.73 15.78 27.18
CA LYS A 485 -15.27 15.91 27.01
C LYS A 485 -14.80 17.35 27.16
N ILE A 486 -15.56 18.34 26.67
CA ILE A 486 -15.27 19.76 26.85
C ILE A 486 -15.35 20.15 28.34
N ALA A 487 -16.39 19.73 29.04
CA ALA A 487 -16.56 20.03 30.46
C ALA A 487 -15.44 19.45 31.34
N ALA A 488 -14.88 18.30 30.95
CA ALA A 488 -13.76 17.65 31.64
C ALA A 488 -12.37 18.19 31.21
N ALA A 489 -12.28 18.99 30.15
CA ALA A 489 -11.01 19.41 29.57
C ALA A 489 -10.33 20.55 30.36
N ALA A 490 -9.03 20.41 30.61
CA ALA A 490 -8.19 21.55 31.02
C ALA A 490 -8.07 22.57 29.89
N THR A 491 -7.75 23.84 30.22
CA THR A 491 -7.68 24.96 29.26
C THR A 491 -6.91 24.65 27.98
N GLY A 492 -5.75 24.00 28.09
CA GLY A 492 -4.94 23.61 26.92
C GLY A 492 -5.66 22.64 25.98
N ARG A 493 -6.36 21.66 26.54
CA ARG A 493 -7.12 20.66 25.77
C ARG A 493 -8.39 21.25 25.20
N ALA A 494 -9.05 22.16 25.91
CA ALA A 494 -10.22 22.89 25.41
C ALA A 494 -9.89 23.67 24.12
N TRP A 495 -8.72 24.30 24.05
CA TRP A 495 -8.25 24.95 22.81
C TRP A 495 -7.98 23.97 21.66
N VAL A 496 -7.53 22.74 21.95
CA VAL A 496 -7.42 21.69 20.93
C VAL A 496 -8.80 21.29 20.41
N ILE A 497 -9.81 21.22 21.29
CA ILE A 497 -11.19 20.92 20.87
C ILE A 497 -11.76 22.06 20.01
N VAL A 498 -11.49 23.34 20.35
CA VAL A 498 -11.86 24.48 19.51
C VAL A 498 -11.19 24.39 18.13
N LEU A 499 -9.91 24.04 18.07
CA LEU A 499 -9.23 23.81 16.81
C LEU A 499 -9.88 22.66 16.03
N ALA A 500 -10.21 21.54 16.68
CA ALA A 500 -10.87 20.39 16.06
C ALA A 500 -12.21 20.77 15.42
N LEU A 501 -13.03 21.61 16.08
CA LEU A 501 -14.31 22.09 15.54
C LEU A 501 -14.12 22.88 14.23
N VAL A 502 -13.11 23.75 14.18
CA VAL A 502 -12.81 24.56 13.00
C VAL A 502 -12.19 23.71 11.88
N LEU A 503 -11.24 22.83 12.21
CA LEU A 503 -10.60 21.95 11.22
C LEU A 503 -11.61 20.93 10.66
N GLY A 504 -12.45 20.34 11.50
CA GLY A 504 -13.48 19.39 11.07
C GLY A 504 -14.51 20.04 10.14
N ALA A 505 -14.88 21.30 10.39
CA ALA A 505 -15.78 22.06 9.53
C ALA A 505 -15.14 22.50 8.19
N LEU A 506 -13.83 22.73 8.16
CA LEU A 506 -13.12 23.03 6.91
C LEU A 506 -12.86 21.75 6.10
N GLU A 507 -12.48 20.67 6.76
CA GLU A 507 -12.27 19.36 6.13
C GLU A 507 -13.56 18.80 5.52
N SER A 508 -14.72 19.00 6.17
CA SER A 508 -16.01 18.55 5.64
C SER A 508 -16.44 19.25 4.36
N GLN A 509 -15.79 20.36 3.99
CA GLN A 509 -16.04 21.06 2.74
C GLN A 509 -15.11 20.61 1.61
N ILE A 510 -13.99 19.95 1.93
CA ILE A 510 -13.05 19.46 0.91
C ILE A 510 -13.50 18.09 0.43
N GLU A 511 -13.90 18.03 -0.82
CA GLU A 511 -14.29 16.81 -1.53
C GLU A 511 -13.26 16.39 -2.57
N LYS A 512 -13.43 15.18 -3.11
CA LYS A 512 -12.49 14.56 -4.06
C LYS A 512 -12.22 15.39 -5.32
N ASP A 513 -13.16 16.22 -5.73
CA ASP A 513 -13.13 17.08 -6.92
C ASP A 513 -12.80 18.56 -6.62
N SER A 514 -12.49 18.88 -5.36
CA SER A 514 -12.20 20.26 -4.92
C SER A 514 -10.99 20.90 -5.61
N TRP A 515 -10.08 20.10 -6.19
CA TRP A 515 -8.96 20.59 -7.01
C TRP A 515 -9.42 21.41 -8.22
N ARG A 516 -10.63 21.18 -8.73
CA ARG A 516 -11.19 21.94 -9.86
C ARG A 516 -11.92 23.20 -9.39
N ARG A 517 -12.58 23.12 -8.23
CA ARG A 517 -13.42 24.18 -7.67
C ARG A 517 -13.19 24.25 -6.16
N PRO A 518 -12.12 24.91 -5.71
CA PRO A 518 -11.75 24.91 -4.30
C PRO A 518 -12.79 25.69 -3.46
N PRO A 519 -13.26 25.14 -2.33
CA PRO A 519 -14.20 25.84 -1.47
C PRO A 519 -13.54 27.04 -0.79
N SER A 520 -14.35 28.00 -0.33
CA SER A 520 -13.85 29.16 0.40
C SER A 520 -13.09 28.71 1.65
N GLY A 521 -11.85 29.15 1.81
CA GLY A 521 -11.02 28.80 2.97
C GLY A 521 -10.14 27.55 2.80
N ALA A 522 -10.30 26.77 1.73
CA ALA A 522 -9.49 25.57 1.47
C ALA A 522 -7.98 25.87 1.46
N ALA A 523 -7.56 26.91 0.74
CA ALA A 523 -6.15 27.29 0.69
C ALA A 523 -5.59 27.69 2.08
N ARG A 524 -6.38 28.40 2.89
CA ARG A 524 -5.98 28.78 4.26
C ARG A 524 -5.84 27.54 5.14
N TYR A 525 -6.78 26.61 5.01
CA TYR A 525 -6.79 25.35 5.73
C TYR A 525 -5.59 24.47 5.39
N LEU A 526 -5.37 24.17 4.10
CA LEU A 526 -4.30 23.30 3.64
C LEU A 526 -2.91 23.88 3.96
N ASN A 527 -2.71 25.17 3.75
CA ASN A 527 -1.45 25.84 4.12
C ASN A 527 -1.19 25.77 5.63
N PHE A 528 -2.23 25.89 6.45
CA PHE A 528 -2.10 25.74 7.90
C PHE A 528 -1.75 24.29 8.29
N LEU A 529 -2.32 23.28 7.62
CA LEU A 529 -1.92 21.89 7.84
C LEU A 529 -0.46 21.64 7.43
N ALA A 530 -0.04 22.17 6.29
CA ALA A 530 1.34 22.06 5.82
C ALA A 530 2.32 22.68 6.84
N GLU A 531 1.99 23.85 7.39
CA GLU A 531 2.81 24.50 8.43
C GLU A 531 2.90 23.66 9.72
N LEU A 532 1.78 23.13 10.19
CA LEU A 532 1.76 22.26 11.38
C LEU A 532 2.48 20.93 11.16
N GLY A 533 2.39 20.43 9.93
CA GLY A 533 2.82 19.11 9.52
C GLY A 533 4.26 19.02 9.00
N ALA A 534 4.90 20.14 8.68
CA ALA A 534 6.24 20.18 8.10
C ALA A 534 7.28 19.37 8.90
N ARG A 535 7.23 19.42 10.23
CA ARG A 535 8.15 18.65 11.11
C ARG A 535 7.80 17.16 11.23
N LYS A 536 6.59 16.77 10.82
CA LYS A 536 6.08 15.40 10.84
C LYS A 536 6.09 14.76 9.44
N GLY A 537 6.75 15.38 8.45
CA GLY A 537 6.79 14.88 7.08
C GLY A 537 5.45 14.99 6.33
N PHE A 538 4.57 15.88 6.77
CA PHE A 538 3.35 16.21 6.03
C PHE A 538 3.62 17.40 5.09
N ALA A 539 3.32 17.19 3.82
CA ALA A 539 3.46 18.14 2.73
C ALA A 539 2.26 18.00 1.80
N LEU A 540 1.86 19.09 1.14
CA LEU A 540 0.76 19.08 0.20
C LEU A 540 1.12 18.23 -1.02
N VAL A 541 0.21 17.35 -1.42
CA VAL A 541 0.30 16.64 -2.71
C VAL A 541 -0.17 17.56 -3.84
N ASP A 542 0.06 17.17 -5.10
CA ASP A 542 -0.24 18.03 -6.25
C ASP A 542 -1.71 18.45 -6.35
N VAL A 543 -2.66 17.54 -6.09
CA VAL A 543 -4.09 17.93 -6.02
C VAL A 543 -4.39 18.95 -4.93
N GLU A 544 -3.66 18.93 -3.80
CA GLU A 544 -3.80 19.92 -2.73
C GLU A 544 -3.12 21.24 -3.10
N ARG A 545 -1.99 21.19 -3.81
CA ARG A 545 -1.30 22.36 -4.38
C ARG A 545 -2.14 23.05 -5.45
N ALA A 546 -2.91 22.29 -6.22
CA ALA A 546 -3.91 22.84 -7.12
C ALA A 546 -5.05 23.55 -6.36
N ILE A 547 -5.53 22.97 -5.24
CA ILE A 547 -6.51 23.63 -4.36
C ILE A 547 -5.97 24.94 -3.76
N THR A 548 -4.67 24.99 -3.39
CA THR A 548 -4.05 26.22 -2.88
C THR A 548 -3.75 27.25 -3.97
N GLY A 549 -3.77 26.84 -5.25
CA GLY A 549 -3.44 27.67 -6.40
C GLY A 549 -1.94 27.79 -6.68
N GLU A 550 -1.12 26.89 -6.14
CA GLU A 550 0.33 26.82 -6.39
C GLU A 550 0.66 26.24 -7.77
N ILE A 551 -0.17 25.33 -8.29
CA ILE A 551 -0.04 24.72 -9.61
C ILE A 551 -1.41 24.70 -10.31
N ASP A 552 -1.41 24.63 -11.64
CA ASP A 552 -2.62 24.32 -12.39
C ASP A 552 -2.88 22.80 -12.35
N TYR A 553 -4.13 22.39 -12.16
CA TYR A 553 -4.48 20.96 -12.15
C TYR A 553 -4.25 20.28 -13.50
N ASN A 554 -4.15 21.04 -14.59
CA ASN A 554 -3.81 20.52 -15.93
C ASN A 554 -2.33 20.14 -16.05
N ASP A 555 -1.48 20.63 -15.15
CA ASP A 555 -0.03 20.37 -15.16
C ASP A 555 0.37 19.19 -14.25
N ILE A 556 -0.58 18.60 -13.52
CA ILE A 556 -0.33 17.44 -12.65
C ILE A 556 0.05 16.21 -13.48
N ASP A 557 1.16 15.58 -13.13
CA ASP A 557 1.55 14.28 -13.69
C ASP A 557 0.64 13.17 -13.12
N LEU A 558 -0.08 12.48 -14.00
CA LEU A 558 -1.00 11.41 -13.60
C LEU A 558 -0.28 10.10 -13.33
N ASP A 559 0.87 9.89 -13.98
CA ASP A 559 1.62 8.63 -13.91
C ASP A 559 2.58 8.62 -12.72
N ASN A 560 2.94 9.80 -12.22
CA ASN A 560 3.78 9.96 -11.02
C ASN A 560 3.19 10.92 -9.97
N PRO A 561 2.04 10.58 -9.37
CA PRO A 561 1.29 11.47 -8.46
C PRO A 561 2.00 11.77 -7.13
N ALA A 562 3.11 11.08 -6.87
CA ALA A 562 3.87 11.15 -5.63
C ALA A 562 5.23 11.83 -5.77
N ALA A 563 5.67 12.17 -6.98
CA ALA A 563 6.92 12.89 -7.18
C ALA A 563 6.83 14.26 -6.51
N ALA A 564 7.44 14.39 -5.33
CA ALA A 564 7.85 15.71 -4.88
C ALA A 564 8.68 16.34 -6.01
N PRO A 565 8.54 17.64 -6.30
CA PRO A 565 9.47 18.31 -7.18
C PRO A 565 10.86 18.10 -6.59
N VAL A 566 11.64 17.22 -7.22
CA VAL A 566 13.01 17.00 -6.83
C VAL A 566 13.69 18.31 -7.20
N GLU A 567 14.05 19.13 -6.22
CA GLU A 567 14.96 20.24 -6.47
C GLU A 567 16.20 19.63 -7.15
N ASP A 568 16.54 20.11 -8.36
CA ASP A 568 17.60 19.56 -9.21
C ASP A 568 18.93 19.32 -8.46
N GLU A 569 19.17 20.02 -7.35
CA GLU A 569 20.33 19.82 -6.47
C GLU A 569 20.39 18.42 -5.80
N MET A 570 19.26 17.73 -5.57
CA MET A 570 19.26 16.38 -4.99
C MET A 570 19.59 15.28 -6.01
N VAL A 571 19.31 15.49 -7.29
CA VAL A 571 19.67 14.54 -8.36
C VAL A 571 21.18 14.62 -8.65
N GLU A 572 21.76 15.83 -8.63
CA GLU A 572 23.21 16.02 -8.77
C GLU A 572 24.00 15.46 -7.57
N ALA A 573 23.45 15.52 -6.35
CA ALA A 573 24.10 14.98 -5.16
C ALA A 573 24.07 13.44 -5.06
N LEU A 574 23.23 12.76 -5.86
CA LEU A 574 23.14 11.30 -5.93
C LEU A 574 23.89 10.71 -7.14
N ALA A 575 24.28 11.55 -8.11
CA ALA A 575 25.11 11.17 -9.25
C ALA A 575 26.63 11.30 -8.99
N ALA A 576 27.02 11.86 -7.85
CA ALA A 576 28.41 12.03 -7.38
C ALA A 576 28.69 11.15 -6.16
#